data_AF-A0A842NAB5-F1
#
_entry.id   AF-A0A842NAB5-F1
#
_cell.length_a   1.000
_cell.length_b   1.000
_cell.length_c   1.000
_cell.angle_alpha   90.00
_cell.angle_beta   90.00
_cell.angle_gamma   90.00
#
_symmetry.space_group_name_H-M   'P 1'
#
loop_
_entity.id
_entity.type
_entity.pdbx_description
1 polymer ?
#
loop_
_entity_poly.entity_id
_entity_poly.type
_entity_poly.pdbx_seq_one_letter_code
_entity_poly.pdbx_strand_id
1 'polypeptide(L)' 'MVKLKCNDYGFECDFSVEGETEKVIEDFRSHTEDVHGIDYSKEAIMQFILRKQG' A
#
# COMPACT_ATOMS: atom_id res chain seq x y z
N MET A 1 -2.57 -1.30 -14.06
CA MET A 1 -1.93 -0.33 -13.15
C MET A 1 -2.65 -0.42 -11.82
N VAL A 2 -1.90 -0.46 -10.72
CA VAL A 2 -2.43 -0.66 -9.36
C VAL A 2 -2.46 0.67 -8.63
N LYS A 3 -3.46 0.88 -7.78
CA LYS A 3 -3.58 2.08 -6.93
C LYS A 3 -3.88 1.70 -5.48
N LEU A 4 -3.03 2.12 -4.55
CA LEU A 4 -3.25 1.99 -3.11
C LEU A 4 -3.40 3.36 -2.47
N LYS A 5 -4.24 3.43 -1.43
CA LYS A 5 -4.44 4.63 -0.61
C LYS A 5 -4.50 4.21 0.85
N CYS A 6 -3.79 4.89 1.74
CA CYS A 6 -3.83 4.56 3.16
C CYS A 6 -5.25 4.67 3.72
N ASN A 7 -6.01 5.67 3.30
CA ASN A 7 -7.40 5.86 3.72
C ASN A 7 -8.35 4.70 3.35
N ASP A 8 -8.05 3.97 2.26
CA ASP A 8 -8.82 2.79 1.83
C ASP A 8 -8.69 1.62 2.82
N TYR A 9 -7.65 1.62 3.63
CA TYR A 9 -7.32 0.59 4.62
C TYR A 9 -7.52 1.06 6.06
N GLY A 10 -8.24 2.17 6.27
CA GLY A 10 -8.60 2.68 7.60
C GLY A 10 -7.52 3.52 8.27
N PHE A 11 -6.48 3.91 7.54
CA PHE A 11 -5.48 4.85 8.05
C PHE A 11 -5.96 6.30 7.88
N GLU A 12 -5.78 7.12 8.91
CA GLU A 12 -5.99 8.58 8.84
C GLU A 12 -4.81 9.26 8.09
N CYS A 13 -4.58 8.85 6.84
CA CYS A 13 -3.51 9.35 5.99
C CYS A 13 -3.97 9.50 4.53
N ASP A 14 -3.63 10.63 3.92
CA ASP A 14 -4.00 10.99 2.54
C ASP A 14 -3.04 10.42 1.48
N PHE A 15 -2.02 9.67 1.90
CA PHE A 15 -1.06 9.08 0.99
C PHE A 15 -1.72 8.14 -0.02
N SER A 16 -1.33 8.30 -1.28
CA SER A 16 -1.76 7.47 -2.39
C SER A 16 -0.64 7.23 -3.37
N VAL A 17 -0.54 5.99 -3.84
CA VAL A 17 0.45 5.57 -4.84
C VAL A 17 -0.26 4.84 -5.96
N GLU A 18 0.17 5.11 -7.20
CA GLU A 18 -0.34 4.49 -8.41
C GLU A 18 0.81 4.13 -9.35
N GLY A 19 0.77 2.93 -9.92
CA GLY A 19 1.81 2.49 -10.86
C GLY A 19 1.82 0.99 -11.09
N GLU A 20 3.02 0.47 -11.38
CA GLU A 20 3.27 -0.96 -11.47
C GLU A 20 3.25 -1.60 -10.07
N THR A 21 2.89 -2.88 -10.02
CA THR A 21 2.70 -3.62 -8.77
C THR A 21 3.92 -3.54 -7.86
N GLU A 22 5.13 -3.76 -8.40
CA GLU A 22 6.37 -3.69 -7.61
C GLU A 22 6.61 -2.29 -7.04
N LYS A 23 6.49 -1.25 -7.86
CA LYS A 23 6.64 0.15 -7.41
C LYS A 23 5.64 0.48 -6.31
N VAL A 24 4.37 0.14 -6.51
CA VAL A 24 3.30 0.38 -5.53
C VAL A 24 3.58 -0.35 -4.22
N ILE A 25 4.09 -1.59 -4.27
CA ILE A 25 4.44 -2.36 -3.07
C ILE A 25 5.56 -1.66 -2.30
N GLU A 26 6.63 -1.24 -2.98
CA GLU A 26 7.79 -0.64 -2.31
C GLU A 26 7.47 0.74 -1.72
N ASP A 27 6.80 1.60 -2.48
CA ASP A 27 6.39 2.94 -2.01
C ASP A 27 5.42 2.84 -0.83
N PHE A 28 4.39 1.98 -0.95
CA PHE A 28 3.38 1.83 0.11
C PHE A 28 3.98 1.22 1.37
N ARG A 29 4.85 0.22 1.24
CA ARG A 29 5.56 -0.37 2.38
C ARG A 29 6.45 0.65 3.07
N SER A 30 7.27 1.38 2.31
CA SER A 30 8.15 2.40 2.88
C SER A 30 7.35 3.48 3.61
N HIS A 31 6.23 3.89 3.03
CA HIS A 31 5.34 4.87 3.66
C HIS A 31 4.72 4.34 4.96
N THR A 32 4.21 3.11 4.97
CA THR A 32 3.61 2.55 6.21
C THR A 32 4.65 2.34 7.30
N GLU A 33 5.88 1.99 6.95
CA GLU A 33 6.96 1.86 7.94
C GLU A 33 7.34 3.24 8.52
N ASP A 34 7.56 4.24 7.68
CA ASP A 34 8.07 5.56 8.10
C ASP A 34 6.98 6.43 8.76
N VAL A 35 5.75 6.41 8.23
CA VAL A 35 4.65 7.29 8.67
C VAL A 35 3.75 6.61 9.70
N HIS A 36 3.47 5.31 9.51
CA HIS A 36 2.58 4.57 10.41
C HIS A 36 3.34 3.72 11.43
N GLY A 37 4.65 3.53 11.29
CA GLY A 37 5.42 2.63 12.15
C GLY A 37 5.10 1.14 11.91
N ILE A 38 4.53 0.80 10.75
CA ILE A 38 4.07 -0.55 10.41
C ILE A 38 4.90 -1.11 9.26
N ASP A 39 5.75 -2.09 9.56
CA ASP A 39 6.44 -2.87 8.53
C ASP A 39 5.51 -3.96 7.99
N TYR A 40 4.98 -3.71 6.80
CA TYR A 40 4.26 -4.74 6.04
C TYR A 40 5.21 -5.51 5.14
N SER A 41 5.16 -6.85 5.21
CA SER A 41 5.82 -7.70 4.21
C SER A 41 5.26 -7.42 2.80
N LYS A 42 6.12 -7.57 1.78
CA LYS A 42 5.71 -7.45 0.36
C LYS A 42 4.49 -8.33 0.03
N GLU A 43 4.42 -9.53 0.60
CA GLU A 43 3.30 -10.46 0.44
C GLU A 43 1.98 -9.89 0.99
N ALA A 44 2.01 -9.20 2.13
CA ALA A 44 0.83 -8.58 2.72
C ALA A 44 0.29 -7.47 1.79
N ILE A 45 1.17 -6.57 1.31
CA ILE A 45 0.83 -5.53 0.32
C ILE A 45 0.27 -6.15 -0.97
N MET A 46 0.84 -7.25 -1.44
CA MET A 46 0.32 -7.97 -2.60
C MET A 46 -1.11 -8.51 -2.36
N GLN A 47 -1.42 -9.01 -1.17
CA GLN A 47 -2.78 -9.42 -0.82
C GLN A 47 -3.76 -8.23 -0.80
N PHE A 48 -3.34 -7.05 -0.34
CA PHE A 48 -4.17 -5.84 -0.40
C PHE A 48 -4.50 -5.44 -1.85
N ILE A 49 -3.55 -5.60 -2.77
CA ILE A 49 -3.72 -5.32 -4.20
C ILE A 49 -4.66 -6.33 -4.86
N LEU A 50 -4.56 -7.62 -4.51
CA LEU A 50 -5.42 -8.68 -5.04
C LEU A 50 -6.87 -8.50 -4.58
N ARG A 51 -7.09 -8.15 -3.31
CA ARG A 51 -8.44 -7.93 -2.75
C ARG A 51 -9.17 -6.74 -3.38
N LYS A 52 -8.43 -5.73 -3.85
CA LYS A 52 -9.00 -4.53 -4.48
C LYS A 52 -9.40 -4.74 -5.95
N GLN A 53 -8.91 -5.80 -6.60
CA GLN A 53 -9.26 -6.19 -7.96
C GLN A 53 -10.42 -7.21 -8.04
N GLY A 54 -10.85 -7.75 -6.89
CA GLY A 54 -11.95 -8.70 -6.78
C GLY A 54 -13.32 -8.08 -6.61
#